data_AF-A0A8T2IPN9-F1
#
_entry.id   AF-A0A8T2IPN9-F1
#
_cell.length_a   1.000
_cell.length_b   1.000
_cell.length_c   1.000
_cell.angle_alpha   90.00
_cell.angle_beta   90.00
_cell.angle_gamma   90.00
#
_symmetry.space_group_name_H-M   'P 1'
#
loop_
_entity.id
_entity.type
_entity.pdbx_description
1 polymer ?
#
loop_
_entity_poly.entity_id
_entity_poly.type
_entity_poly.pdbx_seq_one_letter_code
_entity_poly.pdbx_strand_id
1 'polypeptide(L)'
;MSLNPASKAKQQRMQSVQQLQEECDKLREIVRILEGGSQVPDKLEAAGSLQSAQEITELKKQVESAELKNQRLREVFQTKIHEFRTVCYMLTGYRIDITTENQYRLTSMYAEHKEDNLLFK
;
A
#
# COMPACT_ATOMS: atom_id res chain seq x y z
N MET A 1 -10.88 47.65 42.85
CA MET A 1 -12.19 47.60 42.16
C MET A 1 -12.52 46.15 41.82
N SER A 2 -13.54 45.59 42.47
CA SER A 2 -13.97 44.20 42.28
C SER A 2 -14.80 44.08 41.00
N LEU A 3 -14.29 43.38 39.97
CA LEU A 3 -15.05 43.08 38.76
C LEU A 3 -16.19 42.12 39.10
N ASN A 4 -17.43 42.55 38.88
CA ASN A 4 -18.64 41.76 39.06
C ASN A 4 -18.56 40.46 38.22
N PRO A 5 -18.76 39.27 38.82
CA PRO A 5 -18.77 37.98 38.12
C PRO A 5 -19.70 37.96 36.89
N ALA A 6 -20.83 38.66 36.94
CA ALA A 6 -21.76 38.77 35.82
C ALA A 6 -21.15 39.50 34.61
N SER A 7 -20.31 40.53 34.85
CA SER A 7 -19.64 41.28 33.78
C SER A 7 -18.57 40.43 33.08
N LYS A 8 -17.84 39.59 33.83
CA LYS A 8 -16.85 38.65 33.27
C LYS A 8 -17.51 37.59 32.38
N ALA A 9 -18.62 36.99 32.84
CA ALA A 9 -19.35 36.00 32.05
C ALA A 9 -19.91 36.61 30.74
N LYS A 10 -20.42 37.84 30.81
CA LYS A 10 -20.91 38.56 29.61
C LYS A 10 -19.78 38.86 28.62
N GLN A 11 -18.61 39.26 29.11
CA GLN A 11 -17.45 39.55 28.25
C GLN A 11 -16.91 38.28 27.58
N GLN A 12 -16.79 37.17 28.32
CA GLN A 12 -16.37 35.89 27.76
C GLN A 12 -17.35 35.41 26.68
N ARG A 13 -18.66 35.48 26.94
CA ARG A 13 -19.68 35.11 25.96
C ARG A 13 -19.59 35.97 24.70
N MET A 14 -19.34 37.27 24.85
CA MET A 14 -19.17 38.18 23.72
C MET A 14 -17.92 37.85 22.89
N GLN A 15 -16.80 37.54 23.54
CA GLN A 15 -15.57 37.10 22.88
C GLN A 15 -15.75 35.77 22.16
N SER A 16 -16.40 34.78 22.79
CA SER A 16 -16.68 33.50 22.15
C SER A 16 -17.61 33.65 20.94
N VAL A 17 -18.62 34.52 21.03
CA VAL A 17 -19.51 34.80 19.89
C VAL A 17 -18.74 35.50 18.76
N GLN A 18 -17.87 36.47 19.06
CA GLN A 18 -17.02 37.09 18.04
C GLN A 18 -16.09 36.08 17.37
N GLN A 19 -15.43 35.23 18.15
CA GLN A 19 -14.55 34.17 17.61
C GLN A 19 -15.32 33.20 16.71
N LEU A 20 -16.47 32.72 17.15
CA LEU A 20 -17.32 31.83 16.37
C LEU A 20 -17.83 32.49 15.08
N GLN A 21 -18.11 33.80 15.12
CA GLN A 21 -18.57 34.54 13.96
C GLN A 21 -17.45 34.74 12.94
N GLU A 22 -16.23 35.08 13.40
CA GLU A 22 -15.05 35.12 12.53
C GLU A 22 -14.74 33.76 11.89
N GLU A 23 -14.89 32.65 12.62
CA GLU A 23 -14.70 31.31 12.05
C GLU A 23 -15.79 30.95 11.04
N CYS A 24 -17.05 31.25 11.33
CA CYS A 24 -18.15 31.08 10.39
C CYS A 24 -17.94 31.88 9.10
N ASP A 25 -17.44 33.12 9.20
CA ASP A 25 -17.18 33.97 8.04
C ASP A 25 -16.01 33.42 7.20
N LYS A 26 -14.92 32.96 7.83
CA LYS A 26 -13.80 32.28 7.16
C LYS A 26 -14.25 31.00 6.46
N LEU A 27 -15.05 30.18 7.13
CA LEU A 27 -15.57 28.94 6.57
C LEU A 27 -16.53 29.20 5.39
N ARG A 28 -17.39 30.22 5.51
CA ARG A 28 -18.28 30.66 4.41
C ARG A 28 -17.50 31.19 3.20
N GLU A 29 -16.39 31.89 3.43
CA GLU A 29 -15.50 32.33 2.35
C GLU A 29 -14.83 31.15 1.64
N ILE A 30 -14.34 30.16 2.39
CA ILE A 30 -13.76 28.93 1.84
C ILE A 30 -14.80 28.16 1.02
N VAL A 31 -16.03 27.99 1.54
CA VAL A 31 -17.12 27.32 0.82
C VAL A 31 -17.49 28.09 -0.45
N ARG A 32 -17.57 29.42 -0.41
CA ARG A 32 -17.85 30.24 -1.60
C ARG A 32 -16.78 30.07 -2.68
N ILE A 33 -15.50 29.96 -2.30
CA ILE A 33 -14.39 29.71 -3.24
C ILE A 33 -14.50 28.30 -3.86
N LEU A 34 -14.84 27.30 -3.06
CA LEU A 34 -15.04 25.91 -3.49
C LEU A 34 -16.27 25.74 -4.40
N GLU A 35 -17.40 26.38 -4.07
CA GLU A 35 -18.63 26.36 -4.87
C GLU A 35 -18.47 27.12 -6.19
N GLY A 36 -17.57 28.11 -6.26
CA GLY A 36 -17.22 28.85 -7.48
C GLY A 36 -16.33 28.08 -8.47
N GLY A 37 -16.04 26.79 -8.22
CA GLY A 37 -15.27 25.94 -9.12
C GLY A 37 -13.77 26.26 -9.19
N SER A 38 -13.25 27.09 -8.28
CA SER A 38 -11.81 27.28 -8.12
C SER A 38 -11.25 26.22 -7.18
N GLN A 39 -10.08 25.68 -7.54
CA GLN A 39 -9.37 24.67 -6.76
C GLN A 39 -9.22 25.11 -5.30
N VAL A 40 -9.34 24.12 -4.41
CA VAL A 40 -9.22 24.23 -2.96
C VAL A 40 -8.11 25.24 -2.60
N PRO A 41 -8.35 26.20 -1.70
CA PRO A 41 -7.30 27.11 -1.28
C PRO A 41 -6.10 26.31 -0.77
N ASP A 42 -4.94 26.59 -1.35
CA ASP A 42 -3.65 25.93 -1.17
C ASP A 42 -3.24 25.76 0.31
N LYS A 43 -3.90 26.48 1.23
CA LYS A 43 -3.68 26.42 2.69
C LYS A 43 -4.44 25.29 3.41
N LEU A 44 -5.57 24.82 2.86
CA LEU A 44 -6.28 23.64 3.36
C LEU A 44 -5.72 22.35 2.72
N GLU A 45 -5.34 22.43 1.44
CA GLU A 45 -4.52 21.40 0.81
C GLU A 45 -3.17 21.33 1.53
N ALA A 46 -2.37 22.38 1.68
CA ALA A 46 -1.01 22.24 2.24
C ALA A 46 -0.93 21.59 3.63
N ALA A 47 -1.90 21.79 4.54
CA ALA A 47 -1.83 21.20 5.88
C ALA A 47 -2.14 19.69 5.90
N GLY A 48 -3.07 19.22 5.06
CA GLY A 48 -3.39 17.79 4.92
C GLY A 48 -2.60 17.11 3.79
N SER A 49 -2.56 17.75 2.62
CA SER A 49 -1.91 17.34 1.37
C SER A 49 -0.40 17.18 1.49
N LEU A 50 0.33 18.02 2.25
CA LEU A 50 1.78 17.82 2.45
C LEU A 50 2.08 16.60 3.34
N GLN A 51 1.31 16.40 4.41
CA GLN A 51 1.44 15.21 5.27
C GLN A 51 1.05 13.95 4.50
N SER A 52 -0.05 13.99 3.75
CA SER A 52 -0.47 12.87 2.91
C SER A 52 0.43 12.65 1.70
N ALA A 53 1.06 13.67 1.11
CA ALA A 53 2.02 13.49 0.02
C ALA A 53 3.30 12.81 0.52
N GLN A 54 3.80 13.21 1.69
CA GLN A 54 4.93 12.54 2.34
C GLN A 54 4.57 11.09 2.70
N GLU A 55 3.41 10.86 3.31
CA GLU A 55 2.92 9.52 3.65
C GLU A 55 2.73 8.65 2.40
N ILE A 56 2.18 9.19 1.30
CA ILE A 56 2.05 8.49 0.02
C ILE A 56 3.43 8.13 -0.54
N THR A 57 4.42 9.01 -0.44
CA THR A 57 5.78 8.69 -0.91
C THR A 57 6.44 7.60 -0.07
N GLU A 58 6.20 7.61 1.24
CA GLU A 58 6.74 6.61 2.16
C GLU A 58 6.04 5.26 1.98
N LEU A 59 4.72 5.24 1.84
CA LEU A 59 3.93 4.06 1.51
C LEU A 59 4.34 3.48 0.15
N LYS A 60 4.53 4.31 -0.89
CA LYS A 60 5.03 3.85 -2.20
C LYS A 60 6.39 3.19 -2.08
N LYS A 61 7.31 3.78 -1.30
CA LYS A 61 8.63 3.19 -1.03
C LYS A 61 8.53 1.87 -0.27
N GLN A 62 7.59 1.74 0.66
CA GLN A 62 7.33 0.49 1.37
C GLN A 62 6.77 -0.59 0.44
N VAL A 63 5.83 -0.24 -0.44
CA VAL A 63 5.28 -1.15 -1.45
C VAL A 63 6.38 -1.64 -2.39
N GLU A 64 7.19 -0.73 -2.94
CA GLU A 64 8.31 -1.08 -3.80
C GLU A 64 9.32 -2.00 -3.09
N SER A 65 9.62 -1.72 -1.81
CA SER A 65 10.48 -2.57 -0.99
C SER A 65 9.88 -3.97 -0.78
N ALA A 66 8.57 -4.06 -0.52
CA ALA A 66 7.88 -5.32 -0.33
C ALA A 66 7.80 -6.12 -1.63
N GLU A 67 7.53 -5.47 -2.76
CA GLU A 67 7.53 -6.07 -4.09
C GLU A 67 8.92 -6.63 -4.44
N LEU A 68 9.98 -5.86 -4.20
CA LEU A 68 11.36 -6.31 -4.42
C LEU A 68 11.70 -7.53 -3.55
N LYS A 69 11.27 -7.54 -2.28
CA LYS A 69 11.46 -8.70 -1.39
C LYS A 69 10.70 -9.93 -1.91
N ASN A 70 9.46 -9.75 -2.37
CA ASN A 70 8.66 -10.83 -2.95
C ASN A 70 9.27 -11.37 -4.24
N GLN A 71 9.82 -10.51 -5.09
CA GLN A 71 10.53 -10.91 -6.30
C GLN A 71 11.76 -11.75 -5.95
N ARG A 72 12.63 -11.27 -5.04
CA ARG A 72 13.81 -12.02 -4.59
C ARG A 72 13.43 -13.36 -3.97
N LEU A 73 12.34 -13.41 -3.21
CA LEU A 73 11.85 -14.66 -2.63
C LEU A 73 11.45 -15.67 -3.72
N ARG A 74 10.79 -15.21 -4.79
CA ARG A 74 10.45 -16.05 -5.96
C ARG A 74 11.71 -16.57 -6.65
N GLU A 75 12.71 -15.71 -6.85
CA GLU A 75 13.98 -16.10 -7.48
C GLU A 75 14.73 -17.16 -6.65
N VAL A 76 14.82 -16.96 -5.33
CA VAL A 76 15.42 -17.92 -4.41
C VAL A 76 14.65 -19.24 -4.41
N PHE A 77 13.32 -19.20 -4.38
CA PHE A 77 12.49 -20.40 -4.44
C PHE A 77 12.68 -21.16 -5.75
N GLN A 78 12.66 -20.47 -6.88
CA GLN A 78 12.92 -21.06 -8.20
C GLN A 78 14.30 -21.72 -8.25
N THR A 79 15.32 -21.03 -7.73
CA THR A 79 16.70 -21.54 -7.68
C THR A 79 16.78 -22.80 -6.85
N LYS A 80 16.15 -22.81 -5.67
CA LYS A 80 16.15 -23.98 -4.77
C LYS A 80 15.38 -25.17 -5.33
N ILE A 81 14.24 -24.94 -5.96
CA ILE A 81 13.50 -26.00 -6.66
C ILE A 81 14.30 -26.55 -7.83
N HIS A 82 14.97 -25.69 -8.60
CA HIS A 82 15.82 -26.13 -9.70
C HIS A 82 17.00 -26.96 -9.22
N GLU A 83 17.70 -26.51 -8.18
CA GLU A 83 18.79 -27.24 -7.51
C GLU A 83 18.31 -28.62 -7.03
N PHE A 84 17.18 -28.66 -6.33
CA PHE A 84 16.57 -29.91 -5.86
C PHE A 84 16.23 -30.86 -7.00
N ARG A 85 15.58 -30.37 -8.06
CA ARG A 85 15.25 -31.16 -9.24
C ARG A 85 16.48 -31.70 -9.95
N THR A 86 17.57 -30.93 -9.96
CA THR A 86 18.85 -31.34 -10.54
C THR A 86 19.47 -32.47 -9.74
N VAL A 87 19.46 -32.37 -8.42
CA VAL A 87 19.93 -33.45 -7.53
C VAL A 87 19.07 -34.71 -7.68
N CYS A 88 17.74 -34.58 -7.67
CA CYS A 88 16.84 -35.72 -7.92
C CYS A 88 17.12 -36.37 -9.28
N TYR A 89 17.34 -35.58 -10.34
CA TYR A 89 17.68 -36.08 -11.66
C TYR A 89 19.00 -36.85 -11.66
N MET A 90 20.04 -36.31 -11.01
CA MET A 90 21.34 -37.00 -10.93
C MET A 90 21.28 -38.29 -10.10
N LEU A 91 20.51 -38.31 -9.01
CA LEU A 91 20.43 -39.46 -8.11
C LEU A 91 19.51 -40.57 -8.63
N THR A 92 18.38 -40.20 -9.23
CA THR A 92 17.33 -41.15 -9.62
C THR A 92 17.28 -41.42 -11.12
N GLY A 93 17.91 -40.57 -11.93
CA GLY A 93 17.76 -40.58 -13.39
C GLY A 93 16.41 -40.03 -13.88
N TYR A 94 15.54 -39.50 -13.00
CA TYR A 94 14.24 -38.96 -13.38
C TYR A 94 14.17 -37.44 -13.20
N ARG A 95 13.71 -36.75 -14.24
CA ARG A 95 13.41 -35.32 -14.20
C ARG A 95 11.97 -35.16 -13.73
N ILE A 96 11.78 -34.47 -12.60
CA ILE A 96 10.47 -34.23 -11.99
C ILE A 96 10.02 -32.81 -12.35
N ASP A 97 8.89 -32.69 -13.04
CA ASP A 97 8.24 -31.46 -13.47
C ASP A 97 6.84 -31.34 -12.84
N ILE A 98 6.42 -30.12 -12.49
CA ILE A 98 5.06 -29.86 -11.99
C ILE A 98 4.26 -29.23 -13.13
N THR A 99 3.15 -29.85 -13.49
CA THR A 99 2.24 -29.36 -14.54
C THR A 99 1.22 -28.37 -13.97
N THR A 100 0.54 -27.63 -14.86
CA THR A 100 -0.50 -26.65 -14.49
C THR A 100 -1.70 -27.24 -13.76
N GLU A 101 -1.89 -28.55 -13.83
CA GLU A 101 -2.95 -29.29 -13.14
C GLU A 101 -2.51 -29.86 -11.78
N ASN A 102 -1.38 -29.36 -11.24
CA ASN A 102 -0.80 -29.82 -9.98
C ASN A 102 -0.42 -31.32 -9.98
N GLN A 103 -0.19 -31.88 -11.17
CA GLN A 103 0.30 -33.24 -11.37
C GLN A 103 1.82 -33.22 -11.54
N TYR A 104 2.48 -34.29 -11.09
CA TYR A 104 3.91 -34.50 -11.24
C TYR A 104 4.19 -35.30 -12.51
N ARG A 105 4.99 -34.74 -13.41
CA ARG A 105 5.49 -35.37 -14.62
C ARG A 105 6.92 -35.84 -14.38
N LEU A 106 7.18 -37.12 -14.58
CA LEU A 106 8.51 -37.70 -14.51
C LEU A 106 8.97 -38.07 -15.91
N THR A 107 10.11 -37.54 -16.33
CA THR A 107 10.78 -37.91 -17.58
C THR A 107 12.06 -38.67 -17.24
N SER A 108 12.20 -39.89 -17.75
CA SER A 108 13.43 -40.68 -17.54
C SER A 108 14.60 -40.12 -18.35
N MET A 109 15.81 -40.17 -17.80
CA MET A 109 17.07 -39.88 -18.51
C MET A 109 17.30 -40.82 -19.69
N TYR A 110 16.73 -42.02 -19.62
CA TYR A 110 16.86 -43.05 -20.65
C TYR A 110 15.61 -43.16 -21.53
N ALA A 111 14.75 -42.14 -21.53
CA ALA A 111 13.58 -42.12 -22.41
C ALA A 111 14.02 -42.04 -23.88
N GLU A 112 13.44 -42.91 -24.72
CA GLU A 112 13.73 -42.95 -26.16
C GLU A 112 13.07 -41.77 -26.89
N HIS A 113 11.90 -41.35 -26.41
CA HIS A 113 11.20 -40.16 -26.90
C HIS A 113 10.89 -39.17 -25.76
N LYS A 114 10.88 -37.86 -26.07
CA LYS A 114 10.54 -36.81 -25.10
C LYS A 114 9.09 -36.91 -24.57
N GLU A 115 8.26 -37.69 -25.26
CA GLU A 115 6.86 -37.91 -24.94
C GLU A 115 6.68 -39.01 -23.88
N ASP A 116 7.70 -39.85 -23.68
CA ASP A 116 7.71 -40.92 -22.69
C ASP A 116 7.84 -40.34 -21.27
N ASN A 117 6.69 -40.03 -20.69
CA ASN A 117 6.59 -39.41 -19.38
C ASN A 117 5.59 -40.17 -18.51
N LEU A 118 5.89 -40.26 -17.23
CA LEU A 118 4.98 -40.79 -16.22
C LEU A 118 4.28 -39.62 -15.54
N LEU A 119 2.95 -39.66 -15.46
CA LEU A 119 2.15 -38.63 -14.79
C LEU A 119 1.59 -39.19 -13.48
N PHE A 120 1.81 -38.47 -12.39
CA PHE A 120 1.33 -38.81 -11.05
C PHE A 120 0.51 -37.64 -10.49
N LYS A 121 -0.52 -37.95 -9.69
CA LYS A 121 -1.38 -36.98 -9.01
C LYS A 121 -1.21 -37.08 -7.50
#